data_AF-A0A218ZM94-F1
#
_entry.id   AF-A0A218ZM94-F1
#
_cell.length_a   1.000
_cell.length_b   1.000
_cell.length_c   1.000
_cell.angle_alpha   90.00
_cell.angle_beta   90.00
_cell.angle_gamma   90.00
#
_symmetry.space_group_name_H-M   'P 1'
#
loop_
_entity.id
_entity.type
_entity.pdbx_description
1 polymer ?
#
loop_
_entity_poly.entity_id
_entity_poly.type
_entity_poly.pdbx_seq_one_letter_code
_entity_poly.pdbx_strand_id
1 'polypeptide(L)'
;MAVKSEYYQKLVLNGTVEDLIDLLDQVGNDNTITEDEREWVENSIHRRLSMFKGTPVRIVNIESGVEEEPPQTVYDEFGGSSIYKGEIFIYGLKWKMYVPSIKFRETQINYWYYNEKVASILSDVLLPVIPGKFRGYFNYPPWLLGTSYAPHTYYIPTDSLISLAIERHVIDDWNSLVVKGIPEKLVERYRSRNLGNSL
;
A
#
# COMPACT_ATOMS: atom_id res chain seq x y z
N MET A 1 -35.23 25.03 -10.65
CA MET A 1 -33.75 25.08 -10.49
C MET A 1 -33.27 23.82 -9.78
N ALA A 2 -33.35 22.65 -10.43
CA ALA A 2 -32.96 21.36 -9.81
C ALA A 2 -32.18 20.43 -10.77
N VAL A 3 -32.16 20.75 -12.07
CA VAL A 3 -31.66 19.86 -13.13
C VAL A 3 -30.13 19.91 -13.26
N LYS A 4 -29.49 21.03 -12.89
CA LYS A 4 -28.04 21.22 -13.03
C LYS A 4 -27.24 20.74 -11.81
N SER A 5 -27.78 20.83 -10.59
CA SER A 5 -27.12 20.21 -9.43
C SER A 5 -27.10 18.69 -9.56
N GLU A 6 -28.15 18.08 -10.09
CA GLU A 6 -28.17 16.65 -10.45
C GLU A 6 -27.15 16.29 -11.54
N TYR A 7 -26.89 17.19 -12.49
CA TYR A 7 -25.88 17.00 -13.53
C TYR A 7 -24.47 16.98 -12.94
N TYR A 8 -24.09 18.01 -12.17
CA TYR A 8 -22.79 18.03 -11.48
C TYR A 8 -22.65 16.90 -10.47
N GLN A 9 -23.71 16.54 -9.74
CA GLN A 9 -23.72 15.38 -8.87
C GLN A 9 -23.41 14.08 -9.60
N LYS A 10 -24.02 13.85 -10.76
CA LYS A 10 -23.74 12.65 -11.56
C LYS A 10 -22.31 12.63 -12.08
N LEU A 11 -21.74 13.78 -12.44
CA LEU A 11 -20.34 13.89 -12.85
C LEU A 11 -19.39 13.65 -11.69
N VAL A 12 -19.65 14.24 -10.51
CA VAL A 12 -18.87 13.98 -9.29
C VAL A 12 -18.94 12.49 -8.91
N LEU A 13 -20.13 11.88 -9.01
CA LEU A 13 -20.33 10.49 -8.61
C LEU A 13 -19.75 9.45 -9.56
N ASN A 14 -19.47 9.80 -10.83
CA ASN A 14 -18.99 8.85 -11.83
C ASN A 14 -17.63 9.23 -12.44
N GLY A 15 -17.11 10.42 -12.15
CA GLY A 15 -15.84 10.91 -12.67
C GLY A 15 -14.62 10.23 -12.04
N THR A 16 -13.57 10.08 -12.85
CA THR A 16 -12.22 9.72 -12.41
C THR A 16 -11.53 10.90 -11.71
N VAL A 17 -10.36 10.69 -11.11
CA VAL A 17 -9.63 11.76 -10.40
C VAL A 17 -9.26 12.91 -11.35
N GLU A 18 -8.90 12.60 -12.59
CA GLU A 18 -8.57 13.58 -13.63
C GLU A 18 -9.84 14.36 -14.02
N ASP A 19 -10.96 13.66 -14.24
CA ASP A 19 -12.25 14.31 -14.55
C ASP A 19 -12.70 15.25 -13.42
N LEU A 20 -12.46 14.90 -12.15
CA LEU A 20 -12.82 15.72 -10.99
C LEU A 20 -11.99 17.01 -10.89
N ILE A 21 -10.73 16.99 -11.33
CA ILE A 21 -9.88 18.19 -11.38
C ILE A 21 -10.35 19.11 -12.51
N ASP A 22 -10.65 18.55 -13.69
CA ASP A 22 -11.19 19.32 -14.81
C ASP A 22 -12.59 19.88 -14.49
N LEU A 23 -13.38 19.17 -13.68
CA LEU A 23 -14.69 19.63 -13.23
C LEU A 23 -14.61 20.84 -12.28
N LEU A 24 -13.57 20.93 -11.45
CA LEU A 24 -13.33 22.09 -10.57
C LEU A 24 -13.15 23.38 -11.39
N ASP A 25 -12.34 23.31 -12.45
CA ASP A 25 -12.12 24.45 -13.35
C ASP A 25 -13.39 24.81 -14.13
N GLN A 26 -14.21 23.83 -14.52
CA GLN A 26 -15.50 24.08 -15.18
C GLN A 26 -16.50 24.75 -14.25
N VAL A 27 -16.59 24.30 -13.00
CA VAL A 27 -17.50 24.84 -11.97
C VAL A 27 -17.12 26.28 -11.60
N GLY A 28 -15.82 26.57 -11.44
CA GLY A 28 -15.33 27.92 -11.16
C GLY A 28 -15.63 28.94 -12.26
N ASN A 29 -15.76 28.48 -13.51
CA ASN A 29 -16.07 29.30 -14.67
C ASN A 29 -17.56 29.29 -15.09
N ASP A 30 -18.41 28.52 -14.42
CA ASP A 30 -19.84 28.43 -14.74
C ASP A 30 -20.64 29.57 -14.07
N ASN A 31 -20.93 30.63 -14.83
CA ASN A 31 -21.73 31.77 -14.37
C ASN A 31 -23.24 31.46 -14.25
N THR A 32 -23.65 30.22 -14.51
CA THR A 32 -25.07 29.82 -14.56
C THR A 32 -25.55 29.04 -13.35
N ILE A 33 -24.66 28.74 -12.40
CA ILE A 33 -24.96 28.16 -11.08
C ILE A 33 -24.91 29.26 -10.01
N THR A 34 -25.67 29.10 -8.92
CA THR A 34 -25.59 30.03 -7.79
C THR A 34 -24.32 29.80 -6.98
N GLU A 35 -23.91 30.78 -6.17
CA GLU A 35 -22.75 30.66 -5.30
C GLU A 35 -22.89 29.49 -4.32
N ASP A 36 -24.09 29.32 -3.73
CA ASP A 36 -24.38 28.21 -2.82
C ASP A 36 -24.30 26.84 -3.51
N GLU A 37 -24.73 26.74 -4.78
CA GLU A 37 -24.63 25.52 -5.59
C GLU A 37 -23.18 25.21 -5.96
N ARG A 38 -22.40 26.25 -6.28
CA ARG A 38 -20.98 26.17 -6.58
C ARG A 38 -20.20 25.65 -5.38
N GLU A 39 -20.37 26.27 -4.22
CA GLU A 39 -19.73 25.86 -2.98
C GLU A 39 -20.09 24.41 -2.63
N TRP A 40 -21.35 24.01 -2.83
CA TRP A 40 -21.79 22.63 -2.60
C TRP A 40 -21.12 21.62 -3.54
N VAL A 41 -20.99 21.95 -4.83
CA VAL A 41 -20.35 21.09 -5.84
C VAL A 41 -18.84 21.00 -5.59
N GLU A 42 -18.16 22.13 -5.34
CA GLU A 42 -16.73 22.18 -5.02
C GLU A 42 -16.42 21.36 -3.76
N ASN A 43 -17.19 21.53 -2.69
CA ASN A 43 -17.04 20.72 -1.47
C ASN A 43 -17.26 19.22 -1.72
N SER A 44 -18.17 18.87 -2.63
CA SER A 44 -18.43 17.48 -3.01
C SER A 44 -17.29 16.89 -3.84
N ILE A 45 -16.70 17.67 -4.76
CA ILE A 45 -15.50 17.32 -5.52
C ILE A 45 -14.32 17.16 -4.57
N HIS A 46 -14.06 18.13 -3.68
CA HIS A 46 -12.98 18.09 -2.70
C HIS A 46 -13.09 16.90 -1.74
N ARG A 47 -14.29 16.61 -1.24
CA ARG A 47 -14.56 15.43 -0.40
C ARG A 47 -14.26 14.13 -1.14
N ARG A 48 -14.55 14.08 -2.44
CA ARG A 48 -14.32 12.89 -3.24
C ARG A 48 -12.84 12.76 -3.62
N LEU A 49 -12.20 13.85 -4.01
CA LEU A 49 -10.75 13.92 -4.21
C LEU A 49 -9.97 13.58 -2.94
N SER A 50 -10.44 13.95 -1.74
CA SER A 50 -9.81 13.57 -0.47
C SER A 50 -10.03 12.11 -0.08
N MET A 51 -11.09 11.46 -0.61
CA MET A 51 -11.24 10.01 -0.52
C MET A 51 -10.28 9.26 -1.46
N PHE A 52 -9.83 9.89 -2.54
CA PHE A 52 -8.86 9.33 -3.50
C PHE A 52 -7.40 9.68 -3.18
N LYS A 53 -7.16 10.87 -2.62
CA LYS A 53 -5.88 11.31 -2.05
C LYS A 53 -6.07 11.36 -0.54
N GLY A 54 -5.69 10.30 0.18
CA GLY A 54 -5.60 10.36 1.64
C GLY A 54 -4.88 11.64 2.05
N THR A 55 -5.58 12.59 2.65
CA THR A 55 -5.09 13.96 2.78
C THR A 55 -3.86 14.04 3.69
N PRO A 56 -2.77 14.70 3.26
CA PRO A 56 -1.74 15.16 4.19
C PRO A 56 -2.29 16.35 4.99
N VAL A 57 -2.48 16.16 6.29
CA VAL A 57 -2.95 17.20 7.22
C VAL A 57 -1.82 18.21 7.46
N ARG A 58 -1.76 19.32 6.71
CA ARG A 58 -0.75 20.37 6.95
C ARG A 58 -0.94 21.02 8.33
N ILE A 59 0.14 21.22 9.07
CA ILE A 59 0.17 21.84 10.40
C ILE A 59 0.90 23.16 10.29
N VAL A 60 0.33 24.22 10.85
CA VAL A 60 1.02 25.50 10.98
C VAL A 60 1.96 25.40 12.18
N ASN A 61 3.27 25.50 11.92
CA ASN A 61 4.26 25.50 12.99
C ASN A 61 4.12 26.79 13.81
N ILE A 62 3.92 26.64 15.12
CA ILE A 62 3.62 27.75 16.05
C ILE A 62 4.81 28.71 16.20
N GLU A 63 6.03 28.23 15.98
CA GLU A 63 7.26 29.02 16.12
C GLU A 63 7.68 29.69 14.80
N SER A 64 7.50 29.02 13.66
CA SER A 64 7.91 29.54 12.34
C SER A 64 6.78 30.27 11.59
N GLY A 65 5.51 30.00 11.93
CA GLY A 65 4.34 30.54 11.23
C GLY A 65 4.16 30.04 9.80
N VAL A 66 4.99 29.07 9.37
CA VAL A 66 4.97 28.50 8.02
C VAL A 66 4.10 27.24 8.03
N GLU A 67 3.34 27.04 6.94
CA GLU A 67 2.67 25.76 6.69
C GLU A 67 3.73 24.67 6.50
N GLU A 68 3.78 23.74 7.44
CA GLU A 68 4.64 22.58 7.38
C GLU A 68 3.78 21.33 7.17
N GLU A 69 4.36 20.29 6.55
CA GLU A 69 3.74 18.98 6.59
C GLU A 69 3.70 18.48 8.04
N PRO A 70 2.64 17.75 8.44
CA PRO A 70 2.60 17.20 9.79
C PRO A 70 3.83 16.30 9.94
N PRO A 71 4.47 16.21 11.12
CA PRO A 71 5.49 15.21 11.34
C PRO A 71 4.88 13.84 10.99
N GLN A 72 5.33 13.25 9.89
CA GLN A 72 4.82 11.99 9.39
C GLN A 72 5.27 10.90 10.37
N THR A 73 4.42 10.61 11.34
CA THR A 73 4.52 9.40 12.14
C THR A 73 4.01 8.28 11.25
N VAL A 74 4.93 7.48 10.71
CA VAL A 74 4.68 6.31 9.86
C VAL A 74 3.67 5.37 10.53
N TYR A 75 2.38 5.60 10.29
CA TYR A 75 1.35 4.58 10.42
C TYR A 75 1.16 4.01 9.01
N ASP A 76 1.86 2.89 8.80
CA ASP A 76 1.84 1.97 7.66
C ASP A 76 0.42 1.43 7.36
N GLU A 77 -0.55 2.30 7.06
CA GLU A 77 -1.90 1.87 6.64
C GLU A 77 -1.97 1.57 5.14
N PHE A 78 -0.87 1.80 4.41
CA PHE A 78 -0.72 1.54 2.97
C PHE A 78 -1.93 2.07 2.16
N GLY A 79 -2.25 3.36 2.33
CA GLY A 79 -3.42 3.97 1.68
C GLY A 79 -4.77 3.49 2.23
N GLY A 80 -4.84 3.09 3.49
CA GLY A 80 -6.05 2.55 4.14
C GLY A 80 -6.39 1.11 3.71
N SER A 81 -5.46 0.41 3.06
CA SER A 81 -5.62 -0.99 2.67
C SER A 81 -5.31 -1.96 3.79
N SER A 82 -4.64 -1.49 4.85
CA SER A 82 -4.14 -2.32 5.93
C SER A 82 -4.44 -1.68 7.28
N ILE A 83 -4.79 -2.52 8.25
CA ILE A 83 -5.00 -2.12 9.64
C ILE A 83 -3.83 -2.64 10.46
N TYR A 84 -3.07 -1.73 11.06
CA TYR A 84 -2.01 -2.09 11.98
C TYR A 84 -2.58 -2.71 13.27
N LYS A 85 -2.00 -3.82 13.72
CA LYS A 85 -2.44 -4.58 14.90
C LYS A 85 -1.42 -4.60 16.04
N GLY A 86 -0.33 -3.84 15.92
CA GLY A 86 0.74 -3.80 16.90
C GLY A 86 1.97 -4.60 16.46
N GLU A 87 2.80 -4.94 17.43
CA GLU A 87 4.09 -5.59 17.18
C GLU A 87 4.17 -6.93 17.92
N ILE A 88 4.89 -7.88 17.32
CA ILE A 88 5.16 -9.18 17.91
C ILE A 88 6.65 -9.47 17.85
N PHE A 89 7.21 -10.05 18.91
CA PHE A 89 8.60 -10.49 18.93
C PHE A 89 8.69 -11.99 18.64
N ILE A 90 9.15 -12.34 17.45
CA ILE A 90 9.33 -13.74 16.99
C ILE A 90 10.63 -13.89 16.21
N TYR A 91 11.23 -15.08 16.27
CA TYR A 91 12.51 -15.39 15.61
C TYR A 91 13.66 -14.44 16.01
N GLY A 92 13.61 -13.87 17.21
CA GLY A 92 14.60 -12.91 17.69
C GLY A 92 14.46 -11.50 17.10
N LEU A 93 13.36 -11.20 16.39
CA LEU A 93 13.10 -9.90 15.78
C LEU A 93 11.74 -9.37 16.20
N LYS A 94 11.60 -8.04 16.19
CA LYS A 94 10.33 -7.34 16.35
C LYS A 94 9.68 -7.15 14.98
N TRP A 95 8.43 -7.58 14.85
CA TRP A 95 7.65 -7.54 13.61
C TRP A 95 6.43 -6.66 13.81
N LYS A 96 6.17 -5.77 12.85
CA LYS A 96 4.91 -5.07 12.75
C LYS A 96 3.86 -6.00 12.14
N MET A 97 2.67 -6.06 12.72
CA MET A 97 1.59 -6.93 12.27
C MET A 97 0.47 -6.12 11.64
N TYR A 98 0.02 -6.55 10.46
CA TYR A 98 -1.07 -5.92 9.71
C TYR A 98 -2.11 -6.95 9.32
N VAL A 99 -3.35 -6.49 9.16
CA VAL A 99 -4.46 -7.26 8.60
C VAL A 99 -5.07 -6.46 7.44
N PRO A 100 -5.70 -7.12 6.46
CA PRO A 100 -6.37 -6.40 5.39
C PRO A 100 -7.51 -5.53 5.93
N SER A 101 -7.71 -4.36 5.32
CA SER A 101 -8.89 -3.54 5.58
C SER A 101 -10.14 -4.16 4.97
N ILE A 102 -11.33 -3.60 5.23
CA ILE A 102 -12.61 -4.15 4.76
C ILE A 102 -12.62 -4.34 3.24
N LYS A 103 -11.95 -3.46 2.48
CA LYS A 103 -11.84 -3.53 1.01
C LYS A 103 -11.05 -4.75 0.51
N PHE A 104 -10.23 -5.35 1.38
CA PHE A 104 -9.37 -6.50 1.09
C PHE A 104 -9.73 -7.73 1.96
N ARG A 105 -10.92 -7.74 2.56
CA ARG A 105 -11.34 -8.79 3.51
C ARG A 105 -11.52 -10.16 2.85
N GLU A 106 -11.73 -10.21 1.54
CA GLU A 106 -11.85 -11.47 0.76
C GLU A 106 -10.50 -12.13 0.45
N THR A 107 -9.37 -11.53 0.82
CA THR A 107 -8.07 -12.15 0.57
C THR A 107 -7.87 -13.39 1.45
N GLN A 108 -7.17 -14.39 0.94
CA GLN A 108 -6.84 -15.59 1.70
C GLN A 108 -5.78 -15.34 2.81
N ILE A 109 -5.24 -14.12 2.89
CA ILE A 109 -4.13 -13.77 3.78
C ILE A 109 -4.66 -12.88 4.90
N ASN A 110 -4.82 -13.48 6.08
CA ASN A 110 -5.41 -12.80 7.24
C ASN A 110 -4.42 -11.89 7.98
N TYR A 111 -3.13 -12.19 7.90
CA TYR A 111 -2.07 -11.45 8.60
C TYR A 111 -0.84 -11.29 7.71
N TRP A 112 -0.22 -10.13 7.80
CA TRP A 112 1.10 -9.86 7.24
C TRP A 112 2.03 -9.37 8.35
N TYR A 113 3.22 -9.96 8.41
CA TYR A 113 4.26 -9.61 9.38
C TYR A 113 5.39 -8.94 8.63
N TYR A 114 5.69 -7.71 9.02
CA TYR A 114 6.70 -6.89 8.38
C TYR A 114 7.87 -6.62 9.33
N ASN A 115 9.07 -6.80 8.81
CA ASN A 115 10.30 -6.36 9.44
C ASN A 115 11.18 -5.75 8.34
N GLU A 116 11.49 -4.47 8.48
CA GLU A 116 12.21 -3.68 7.47
C GLU A 116 13.56 -4.30 7.09
N LYS A 117 14.34 -4.75 8.08
CA LYS A 117 15.63 -5.39 7.84
C LYS A 117 15.48 -6.66 7.00
N VAL A 118 14.55 -7.54 7.36
CA VAL A 118 14.31 -8.78 6.62
C VAL A 118 13.76 -8.49 5.22
N ALA A 119 12.82 -7.56 5.10
CA ALA A 119 12.23 -7.16 3.83
C ALA A 119 13.28 -6.59 2.87
N SER A 120 14.20 -5.75 3.36
CA SER A 120 15.32 -5.24 2.58
C SER A 120 16.24 -6.36 2.10
N ILE A 121 16.69 -7.25 2.98
CA ILE A 121 17.56 -8.38 2.60
C ILE A 121 16.88 -9.26 1.54
N LEU A 122 15.62 -9.62 1.75
CA LEU A 122 14.88 -10.45 0.81
C LEU A 122 14.65 -9.74 -0.53
N SER A 123 14.36 -8.44 -0.51
CA SER A 123 14.17 -7.66 -1.74
C SER A 123 15.45 -7.63 -2.57
N ASP A 124 16.60 -7.43 -1.94
CA ASP A 124 17.89 -7.39 -2.63
C ASP A 124 18.29 -8.77 -3.17
N VAL A 125 18.14 -9.82 -2.36
CA VAL A 125 18.57 -11.17 -2.71
C VAL A 125 17.65 -11.81 -3.75
N LEU A 126 16.34 -11.61 -3.65
CA LEU A 126 15.34 -12.30 -4.47
C LEU A 126 14.84 -11.47 -5.65
N LEU A 127 15.31 -10.23 -5.84
CA LEU A 127 14.92 -9.36 -6.96
C LEU A 127 14.93 -10.08 -8.33
N PRO A 128 15.94 -10.92 -8.67
CA PRO A 128 15.99 -11.58 -9.97
C PRO A 128 14.86 -12.58 -10.21
N VAL A 129 14.23 -13.10 -9.14
CA VAL A 129 13.16 -14.11 -9.22
C VAL A 129 11.78 -13.56 -8.88
N ILE A 130 11.70 -12.32 -8.40
CA ILE A 130 10.42 -11.64 -8.15
C ILE A 130 9.69 -11.34 -9.47
N PRO A 131 8.37 -11.63 -9.57
CA PRO A 131 7.55 -11.22 -10.72
C PRO A 131 7.63 -9.71 -10.98
N GLY A 132 7.85 -9.34 -12.24
CA GLY A 132 8.01 -7.93 -12.63
C GLY A 132 9.27 -7.25 -12.05
N LYS A 133 10.14 -7.99 -11.33
CA LYS A 133 11.33 -7.45 -10.63
C LYS A 133 11.00 -6.22 -9.77
N PHE A 134 9.85 -6.26 -9.10
CA PHE A 134 9.38 -5.16 -8.27
C PHE A 134 10.21 -5.06 -6.99
N ARG A 135 11.01 -4.00 -6.85
CA ARG A 135 11.90 -3.79 -5.70
C ARG A 135 11.15 -3.66 -4.36
N GLY A 136 9.90 -3.20 -4.40
CA GLY A 136 9.07 -3.05 -3.20
C GLY A 136 8.41 -4.33 -2.72
N TYR A 137 8.63 -5.48 -3.36
CA TYR A 137 7.83 -6.69 -3.15
C TYR A 137 7.59 -7.07 -1.68
N PHE A 138 8.62 -7.02 -0.83
CA PHE A 138 8.50 -7.36 0.59
C PHE A 138 8.13 -6.17 1.49
N ASN A 139 8.03 -4.97 0.93
CA ASN A 139 7.63 -3.75 1.63
C ASN A 139 6.11 -3.52 1.56
N TYR A 140 5.39 -4.23 0.69
CA TYR A 140 3.94 -4.16 0.59
C TYR A 140 3.27 -5.43 1.13
N PRO A 141 2.10 -5.29 1.76
CA PRO A 141 1.25 -6.43 2.06
C PRO A 141 0.92 -7.26 0.80
N PRO A 142 0.83 -8.60 0.91
CA PRO A 142 0.49 -9.48 -0.20
C PRO A 142 -0.76 -9.11 -0.98
N TRP A 143 -1.81 -8.62 -0.29
CA TRP A 143 -3.08 -8.23 -0.91
C TRP A 143 -2.99 -6.96 -1.76
N LEU A 144 -1.87 -6.24 -1.73
CA LEU A 144 -1.62 -5.09 -2.61
C LEU A 144 -0.87 -5.46 -3.88
N LEU A 145 -0.26 -6.65 -3.95
CA LEU A 145 0.47 -7.09 -5.13
C LEU A 145 -0.50 -7.38 -6.27
N GLY A 146 -0.29 -6.73 -7.43
CA GLY A 146 -1.18 -6.82 -8.58
C GLY A 146 -2.30 -5.78 -8.60
N THR A 147 -2.28 -4.84 -7.64
CA THR A 147 -3.17 -3.66 -7.63
C THR A 147 -2.46 -2.44 -8.19
N SER A 148 -3.14 -1.29 -8.21
CA SER A 148 -2.54 0.00 -8.57
C SER A 148 -1.35 0.40 -7.67
N TYR A 149 -1.25 -0.13 -6.44
CA TYR A 149 -0.15 0.14 -5.52
C TYR A 149 1.14 -0.63 -5.87
N ALA A 150 1.01 -1.79 -6.52
CA ALA A 150 2.13 -2.63 -6.95
C ALA A 150 1.74 -3.33 -8.26
N PRO A 151 1.71 -2.59 -9.38
CA PRO A 151 1.27 -3.12 -10.66
C PRO A 151 2.31 -4.08 -11.24
N HIS A 152 1.86 -4.98 -12.14
CA HIS A 152 2.73 -5.93 -12.86
C HIS A 152 3.49 -6.95 -11.98
N THR A 153 3.08 -7.11 -10.73
CA THR A 153 3.54 -8.18 -9.84
C THR A 153 2.34 -8.92 -9.26
N TYR A 154 2.55 -10.09 -8.69
CA TYR A 154 1.53 -10.87 -8.00
C TYR A 154 2.17 -11.63 -6.84
N TYR A 155 1.36 -12.01 -5.86
CA TYR A 155 1.87 -12.69 -4.69
C TYR A 155 2.32 -14.13 -5.02
N ILE A 156 3.57 -14.39 -4.67
CA ILE A 156 4.22 -15.70 -4.55
C ILE A 156 4.73 -15.84 -3.11
N PRO A 157 4.46 -16.97 -2.43
CA PRO A 157 5.01 -17.24 -1.10
C PRO A 157 6.54 -17.11 -1.04
N THR A 158 7.06 -16.55 0.06
CA THR A 158 8.49 -16.31 0.25
C THR A 158 9.32 -17.59 0.09
N ASP A 159 8.83 -18.72 0.60
CA ASP A 159 9.50 -20.02 0.50
C ASP A 159 9.59 -20.54 -0.95
N SER A 160 8.57 -20.28 -1.77
CA SER A 160 8.60 -20.56 -3.21
C SER A 160 9.61 -19.66 -3.93
N LEU A 161 9.69 -18.36 -3.60
CA LEU A 161 10.69 -17.45 -4.18
C LEU A 161 12.12 -17.85 -3.81
N ILE A 162 12.36 -18.25 -2.56
CA ILE A 162 13.68 -18.72 -2.13
C ILE A 162 14.06 -20.00 -2.88
N SER A 163 13.13 -20.96 -3.01
CA SER A 163 13.38 -22.21 -3.74
C SER A 163 13.70 -21.94 -5.21
N LEU A 164 12.97 -21.03 -5.85
CA LEU A 164 13.22 -20.61 -7.22
C LEU A 164 14.57 -19.89 -7.37
N ALA A 165 14.98 -19.10 -6.38
CA ALA A 165 16.30 -18.46 -6.37
C ALA A 165 17.44 -19.48 -6.28
N ILE A 166 17.28 -20.54 -5.48
CA ILE A 166 18.24 -21.64 -5.39
C ILE A 166 18.30 -22.41 -6.72
N GLU A 167 17.15 -22.78 -7.28
CA GLU A 167 17.04 -23.49 -8.56
C GLU A 167 17.69 -22.72 -9.71
N ARG A 168 17.55 -21.39 -9.70
CA ARG A 168 18.17 -20.49 -10.71
C ARG A 168 19.59 -20.07 -10.37
N HIS A 169 20.19 -20.62 -9.32
CA HIS A 169 21.55 -20.28 -8.86
C HIS A 169 21.75 -18.78 -8.58
N VAL A 170 20.70 -18.08 -8.12
CA VAL A 170 20.78 -16.70 -7.62
C VAL A 170 21.38 -16.67 -6.22
N ILE A 171 21.12 -17.71 -5.43
CA ILE A 171 21.77 -18.00 -4.15
C ILE A 171 22.15 -19.48 -4.12
N ASP A 172 23.15 -19.84 -3.31
CA ASP A 172 23.68 -21.21 -3.27
C ASP A 172 22.70 -22.17 -2.58
N ASP A 173 22.16 -21.75 -1.42
CA ASP A 173 21.28 -22.56 -0.59
C ASP A 173 20.47 -21.69 0.40
N TRP A 174 19.69 -22.34 1.28
CA TRP A 174 18.96 -21.67 2.36
C TRP A 174 19.89 -20.96 3.37
N ASN A 175 21.09 -21.50 3.64
CA ASN A 175 22.02 -20.93 4.61
C ASN A 175 22.59 -19.59 4.14
N SER A 176 22.62 -19.37 2.83
CA SER A 176 22.99 -18.09 2.22
C SER A 176 22.19 -16.91 2.81
N LEU A 177 20.91 -17.12 3.16
CA LEU A 177 20.08 -16.10 3.81
C LEU A 177 20.51 -15.83 5.26
N VAL A 178 20.98 -16.84 5.97
CA VAL A 178 21.51 -16.70 7.35
C VAL A 178 22.79 -15.87 7.33
N VAL A 179 23.69 -16.14 6.39
CA VAL A 179 24.91 -15.34 6.18
C VAL A 179 24.59 -13.88 5.87
N LYS A 180 23.49 -13.62 5.15
CA LYS A 180 23.00 -12.26 4.88
C LYS A 180 22.29 -11.59 6.07
N GLY A 181 22.15 -12.29 7.20
CA GLY A 181 21.65 -11.73 8.45
C GLY A 181 20.17 -11.99 8.73
N ILE A 182 19.52 -12.91 8.01
CA ILE A 182 18.20 -13.41 8.36
C ILE A 182 18.33 -14.44 9.51
N PRO A 183 17.53 -14.36 10.58
CA PRO A 183 17.62 -15.31 11.69
C PRO A 183 17.44 -16.76 11.23
N GLU A 184 18.30 -17.66 11.70
CA GLU A 184 18.28 -19.09 11.36
C GLU A 184 16.90 -19.73 11.58
N LYS A 185 16.27 -19.49 12.73
CA LYS A 185 14.92 -20.00 13.05
C LYS A 185 13.85 -19.54 12.05
N LEU A 186 14.02 -18.38 11.42
CA LEU A 186 13.10 -17.91 10.38
C LEU A 186 13.35 -18.64 9.06
N VAL A 187 14.62 -18.85 8.69
CA VAL A 187 15.00 -19.62 7.50
C VAL A 187 14.50 -21.06 7.59
N GLU A 188 14.64 -21.71 8.75
CA GLU A 188 14.08 -23.04 9.03
C GLU A 188 12.55 -23.07 8.86
N ARG A 189 11.86 -21.99 9.26
CA ARG A 189 10.40 -21.89 9.08
C ARG A 189 10.02 -21.81 7.61
N TYR A 190 10.76 -21.05 6.79
CA TYR A 190 10.50 -21.03 5.34
C TYR A 190 10.76 -22.40 4.71
N ARG A 191 11.88 -23.03 5.06
CA ARG A 191 12.26 -24.36 4.55
C ARG A 191 11.23 -25.43 4.89
N SER A 192 10.73 -25.44 6.13
CA SER A 192 9.71 -26.42 6.57
C SER A 192 8.36 -26.27 5.86
N ARG A 193 7.95 -25.04 5.53
CA ARG A 193 6.73 -24.81 4.73
C ARG A 193 6.86 -25.33 3.30
N ASN A 194 8.03 -25.14 2.70
CA ASN A 194 8.31 -25.65 1.36
C ASN A 194 8.21 -27.19 1.28
N LEU A 195 8.82 -27.88 2.26
CA LEU A 195 8.76 -29.34 2.35
C LEU A 195 7.33 -29.86 2.59
N GLY A 196 6.52 -29.12 3.33
CA GLY A 196 5.10 -29.47 3.57
C GLY A 196 4.18 -29.28 2.36
N ASN A 197 4.58 -28.47 1.37
CA ASN A 197 3.86 -28.29 0.10
C ASN A 197 4.28 -29.29 -1.00
N SER A 198 5.23 -30.18 -0.68
CA SER A 198 5.82 -31.16 -1.61
C SER A 198 5.24 -32.57 -1.45
N LEU A 199 4.15 -32.74 -0.69
CA LEU A 199 3.46 -34.01 -0.41
C LEU A 199 2.01 -33.95 -0.89
#